data_AF-A0A349S3B5-F1
#
_entry.id   AF-A0A349S3B5-F1
#
_cell.length_a   1.000
_cell.length_b   1.000
_cell.length_c   1.000
_cell.angle_alpha   90.00
_cell.angle_beta   90.00
_cell.angle_gamma   90.00
#
_symmetry.space_group_name_H-M   'P 1'
#
loop_
_entity.id
_entity.type
_entity.pdbx_description
1 polymer ?
#
loop_
_entity_poly.entity_id
_entity_poly.type
_entity_poly.pdbx_seq_one_letter_code
_entity_poly.pdbx_strand_id
1 'polypeptide(L)'
;MEFDLLAQDGAARRGRLHFKRGTIETPAFMPVGTYGTVKAMTPEEVQATGAEIVLGNTFHLMLRPGIEVMQTHGDLHDFMHWQQPILTDSGGFQVFSLGELRQITEQGVTFKSPVDGRTVFLGPEESMQVQRALGSDIVMIFDECTPYPASKA
;
A
#
# COMPACT_ATOMS: atom_id res chain seq x y z
N MET A 1 -1.09 12.83 -11.85
CA MET A 1 -1.29 11.51 -12.50
C MET A 1 -2.26 11.74 -13.65
N GLU A 2 -1.95 11.18 -14.80
CA GLU A 2 -2.79 11.20 -16.00
C GLU A 2 -3.02 9.77 -16.46
N PHE A 3 -4.21 9.46 -16.96
CA PHE A 3 -4.58 8.14 -17.46
C PHE A 3 -5.05 8.23 -18.91
N ASP A 4 -4.34 7.53 -19.80
CA ASP A 4 -4.69 7.42 -21.21
C ASP A 4 -5.36 6.08 -21.50
N LEU A 5 -6.51 6.11 -22.18
CA LEU A 5 -7.11 4.93 -22.79
C LEU A 5 -6.57 4.79 -24.23
N LEU A 6 -5.75 3.78 -24.48
CA LEU A 6 -5.06 3.57 -25.77
C LEU A 6 -5.89 2.71 -26.73
N ALA A 7 -6.53 1.67 -26.22
CA ALA A 7 -7.40 0.79 -27.00
C ALA A 7 -8.44 0.11 -26.11
N GLN A 8 -9.52 -0.36 -26.73
CA GLN A 8 -10.60 -1.06 -26.05
C GLN A 8 -11.13 -2.20 -26.93
N ASP A 9 -11.39 -3.35 -26.32
CA ASP A 9 -12.08 -4.49 -26.93
C ASP A 9 -13.17 -5.00 -25.98
N GLY A 10 -14.43 -4.72 -26.31
CA GLY A 10 -15.55 -4.92 -25.40
C GLY A 10 -15.36 -4.16 -24.08
N ALA A 11 -15.25 -4.89 -22.96
CA ALA A 11 -14.99 -4.34 -21.63
C ALA A 11 -13.49 -4.26 -21.28
N ALA A 12 -12.62 -4.93 -22.06
CA ALA A 12 -11.18 -4.91 -21.84
C ALA A 12 -10.59 -3.56 -22.29
N ARG A 13 -9.67 -3.03 -21.50
CA ARG A 13 -9.07 -1.71 -21.71
C ARG A 13 -7.56 -1.80 -21.67
N ARG A 14 -6.90 -1.32 -22.72
CA ARG A 14 -5.47 -1.06 -22.76
C ARG A 14 -5.27 0.42 -22.47
N GLY A 15 -4.57 0.75 -21.39
CA GLY A 15 -4.31 2.14 -21.04
C GLY A 15 -2.94 2.36 -20.41
N ARG A 16 -2.56 3.60 -20.18
CA ARG A 16 -1.29 3.97 -19.56
C ARG A 16 -1.52 4.99 -18.46
N LEU A 17 -0.88 4.80 -17.31
CA LEU A 17 -0.82 5.79 -16.25
C LEU A 17 0.52 6.52 -16.30
N HIS A 18 0.48 7.83 -16.14
CA HIS A 18 1.66 8.69 -16.10
C HIS A 18 1.89 9.22 -14.68
N PHE A 19 3.07 8.91 -14.13
CA PHE A 19 3.58 9.41 -12.86
C PHE A 19 4.89 10.16 -13.07
N LYS A 20 5.34 10.89 -12.04
CA LYS A 20 6.66 11.54 -12.07
C LYS A 20 7.80 10.53 -12.12
N ARG A 21 7.61 9.35 -11.50
CA ARG A 21 8.59 8.27 -11.38
C ARG A 21 8.54 7.25 -12.53
N GLY A 22 7.65 7.42 -13.50
CA GLY A 22 7.54 6.52 -14.65
C GLY A 22 6.11 6.35 -15.16
N THR A 23 5.94 5.39 -16.04
CA THR A 23 4.63 5.01 -16.60
C THR A 23 4.27 3.60 -16.18
N ILE A 24 2.96 3.30 -16.16
CA ILE A 24 2.43 1.97 -15.90
C ILE A 24 1.47 1.60 -17.02
N GLU A 25 1.74 0.53 -17.73
CA GLU A 25 0.85 -0.05 -18.72
C GLU A 25 -0.24 -0.87 -18.03
N THR A 26 -1.49 -0.65 -18.42
CA THR A 26 -2.67 -1.36 -17.90
C THR A 26 -3.28 -2.26 -18.98
N PRO A 27 -3.74 -3.48 -18.65
CA PRO A 27 -3.86 -4.06 -17.31
C PRO A 27 -2.51 -4.38 -16.64
N ALA A 28 -2.37 -4.00 -15.36
CA ALA A 28 -1.13 -4.14 -14.60
C ALA A 28 -1.27 -5.19 -13.49
N PHE A 29 -0.18 -5.90 -13.22
CA PHE A 29 -0.04 -6.74 -12.03
C PHE A 29 1.01 -6.11 -11.12
N MET A 30 0.72 -6.02 -9.82
CA MET A 30 1.60 -5.40 -8.82
C MET A 30 2.18 -6.47 -7.90
N PRO A 31 3.49 -6.77 -7.96
CA PRO A 31 4.14 -7.59 -6.95
C PRO A 31 3.99 -6.95 -5.56
N VAL A 32 3.70 -7.77 -4.55
CA VAL A 32 3.46 -7.30 -3.19
C VAL A 32 4.74 -7.28 -2.37
N GLY A 33 5.15 -6.09 -1.95
CA GLY A 33 6.24 -5.82 -1.04
C GLY A 33 5.77 -5.74 0.41
N THR A 34 6.15 -6.72 1.24
CA THR A 34 5.85 -6.71 2.68
C THR A 34 7.13 -6.41 3.44
N TYR A 35 7.13 -5.37 4.28
CA TYR A 35 8.34 -4.84 4.95
C TYR A 35 9.39 -4.24 4.01
N GLY A 36 8.97 -3.59 2.92
CA GLY A 36 9.89 -2.87 2.02
C GLY A 36 10.72 -3.80 1.14
N THR A 37 10.20 -4.99 0.83
CA THR A 37 10.83 -5.92 -0.12
C THR A 37 9.77 -6.83 -0.73
N VAL A 38 9.90 -7.12 -2.03
CA VAL A 38 9.27 -8.30 -2.61
C VAL A 38 10.06 -9.51 -2.10
N LYS A 39 9.37 -10.51 -1.54
CA LYS A 39 10.08 -11.59 -0.85
C LYS A 39 10.94 -12.39 -1.83
N ALA A 40 12.18 -12.66 -1.41
CA ALA A 40 13.17 -13.44 -2.16
C ALA A 40 13.60 -12.86 -3.51
N MET A 41 13.38 -11.58 -3.75
CA MET A 41 13.81 -10.88 -4.96
C MET A 41 14.42 -9.52 -4.62
N THR A 42 15.51 -9.18 -5.30
CA THR A 42 16.06 -7.83 -5.35
C THR A 42 15.15 -6.92 -6.21
N PRO A 43 15.18 -5.59 -6.00
CA PRO A 43 14.44 -4.65 -6.86
C PRO A 43 14.76 -4.81 -8.34
N GLU A 44 16.02 -5.09 -8.68
CA GLU A 44 16.48 -5.30 -10.04
C GLU A 44 15.88 -6.57 -10.66
N GLU A 45 15.78 -7.66 -9.88
CA GLU A 45 15.10 -8.88 -10.32
C GLU A 45 13.61 -8.65 -10.55
N VAL A 46 12.94 -7.88 -9.68
CA VAL A 46 11.53 -7.51 -9.84
C VAL A 46 11.35 -6.69 -11.11
N GLN A 47 12.19 -5.69 -11.33
CA GLN A 47 12.16 -4.87 -12.53
C GLN A 47 12.41 -5.69 -13.81
N ALA A 48 13.33 -6.67 -13.76
CA ALA A 48 13.63 -7.55 -14.88
C ALA A 48 12.44 -8.45 -15.29
N THR A 49 11.46 -8.66 -14.40
CA THR A 49 10.20 -9.35 -14.77
C THR A 49 9.27 -8.50 -15.65
N GLY A 50 9.56 -7.21 -15.79
CA GLY A 50 8.69 -6.23 -16.46
C GLY A 50 7.67 -5.57 -15.53
N ALA A 51 7.80 -5.75 -14.21
CA ALA A 51 6.99 -4.97 -13.27
C ALA A 51 7.32 -3.48 -13.38
N GLU A 52 6.28 -2.65 -13.48
CA GLU A 52 6.39 -1.19 -13.57
C GLU A 52 5.90 -0.48 -12.29
N ILE A 53 5.35 -1.26 -11.36
CA ILE A 53 4.81 -0.80 -10.08
C ILE A 53 4.80 -1.95 -9.08
N VAL A 54 5.00 -1.63 -7.80
CA VAL A 54 4.83 -2.57 -6.68
C VAL A 54 3.80 -2.06 -5.68
N LEU A 55 3.24 -2.98 -4.88
CA LEU A 55 2.37 -2.68 -3.76
C LEU A 55 3.14 -2.75 -2.44
N GLY A 56 3.24 -1.64 -1.71
CA GLY A 56 3.79 -1.57 -0.37
C GLY A 56 2.71 -1.74 0.70
N ASN A 57 2.98 -2.56 1.71
CA ASN A 57 2.06 -2.75 2.82
C ASN A 57 2.25 -1.72 3.95
N THR A 58 1.33 -0.77 4.08
CA THR A 58 1.37 0.32 5.05
C THR A 58 1.36 -0.20 6.49
N PHE A 59 0.50 -1.16 6.80
CA PHE A 59 0.35 -1.71 8.15
C PHE A 59 1.67 -2.28 8.67
N HIS A 60 2.37 -3.06 7.85
CA HIS A 60 3.65 -3.63 8.26
C HIS A 60 4.74 -2.58 8.40
N LEU A 61 4.84 -1.66 7.43
CA LEU A 61 5.88 -0.63 7.38
C LEU A 61 5.79 0.37 8.53
N MET A 62 4.58 0.77 8.92
CA MET A 62 4.37 1.71 10.03
C MET A 62 4.69 1.11 11.41
N LEU A 63 4.58 -0.22 11.54
CA LEU A 63 4.92 -0.93 12.77
C LEU A 63 6.40 -1.29 12.83
N ARG A 64 6.98 -1.69 11.69
CA ARG A 64 8.41 -2.02 11.56
C ARG A 64 8.85 -1.80 10.11
N PRO A 65 9.88 -0.97 9.85
CA PRO A 65 10.77 -0.34 10.81
C PRO A 65 10.15 0.86 11.56
N GLY A 66 8.96 1.31 11.16
CA GLY A 66 8.35 2.53 11.67
C GLY A 66 8.69 3.75 10.80
N ILE A 67 7.82 4.75 10.88
CA ILE A 67 7.87 5.91 9.98
C ILE A 67 9.07 6.82 10.24
N GLU A 68 9.50 6.96 11.50
CA GLU A 68 10.70 7.75 11.85
C GLU A 68 11.97 7.18 11.18
N VAL A 69 12.11 5.85 11.18
CA VAL A 69 13.24 5.19 10.50
C VAL A 69 13.13 5.37 9.00
N MET A 70 11.92 5.23 8.43
CA MET A 70 11.69 5.45 7.00
C MET A 70 12.13 6.86 6.57
N GLN A 71 11.65 7.88 7.28
CA GLN A 71 11.96 9.29 6.99
C GLN A 71 13.46 9.60 7.11
N THR A 72 14.17 8.92 8.03
CA THR A 72 15.62 9.07 8.16
C THR A 72 16.38 8.57 6.93
N HIS A 73 15.78 7.64 6.17
CA HIS A 73 16.35 7.09 4.93
C HIS A 73 15.76 7.74 3.67
N GLY A 74 14.98 8.81 3.79
CA GLY A 74 14.24 9.41 2.69
C GLY A 74 12.78 8.95 2.70
N ASP A 75 12.40 8.13 1.73
CA ASP A 75 11.09 7.50 1.67
C ASP A 75 11.20 5.99 1.35
N LEU A 76 10.07 5.32 1.09
CA LEU A 76 10.06 3.88 0.80
C LEU A 76 10.88 3.53 -0.46
N HIS A 77 10.91 4.39 -1.47
CA HIS A 77 11.68 4.18 -2.70
C HIS A 77 13.18 4.09 -2.39
N ASP A 78 13.67 5.01 -1.57
CA ASP A 78 15.07 5.05 -1.15
C ASP A 78 15.40 3.86 -0.25
N PHE A 79 14.51 3.55 0.70
CA PHE A 79 14.69 2.46 1.65
C PHE A 79 14.75 1.08 0.98
N MET A 80 13.91 0.84 -0.04
CA MET A 80 13.86 -0.45 -0.74
C MET A 80 14.61 -0.48 -2.08
N HIS A 81 15.28 0.62 -2.46
CA HIS A 81 15.95 0.78 -3.75
C HIS A 81 15.04 0.50 -4.96
N TRP A 82 13.79 0.95 -4.90
CA TRP A 82 12.82 0.87 -6.00
C TRP A 82 12.47 2.26 -6.48
N GLN A 83 12.83 2.62 -7.72
CA GLN A 83 12.70 3.99 -8.23
C GLN A 83 11.54 4.18 -9.21
N GLN A 84 10.71 3.14 -9.37
CA GLN A 84 9.46 3.17 -10.13
C GLN A 84 8.26 3.40 -9.20
N PRO A 85 7.05 3.64 -9.74
CA PRO A 85 5.87 3.88 -8.91
C PRO A 85 5.62 2.85 -7.80
N ILE A 86 5.11 3.32 -6.66
CA ILE A 86 4.61 2.49 -5.56
C ILE A 86 3.16 2.83 -5.25
N LEU A 87 2.32 1.80 -5.15
CA LEU A 87 1.01 1.89 -4.51
C LEU A 87 1.14 1.43 -3.05
N THR A 88 0.60 2.17 -2.10
CA THR A 88 0.44 1.67 -0.73
C THR A 88 -1.01 1.38 -0.41
N ASP A 89 -1.26 0.25 0.25
CA ASP A 89 -2.58 -0.01 0.84
C ASP A 89 -2.84 0.92 2.04
N SER A 90 -4.08 0.98 2.49
CA SER A 90 -4.46 1.86 3.61
C SER A 90 -4.12 1.29 4.98
N GLY A 91 -3.83 -0.02 5.04
CA GLY A 91 -3.72 -0.81 6.28
C GLY A 91 -5.07 -1.26 6.85
N GLY A 92 -6.21 -0.81 6.30
CA GLY A 92 -7.55 -1.12 6.81
C GLY A 92 -7.85 -2.62 6.81
N PHE A 93 -7.48 -3.33 5.73
CA PHE A 93 -7.69 -4.77 5.62
C PHE A 93 -6.87 -5.58 6.65
N GLN A 94 -5.61 -5.21 6.92
CA GLN A 94 -4.77 -5.93 7.87
C GLN A 94 -5.31 -5.74 9.28
N VAL A 95 -5.74 -4.53 9.61
CA VAL A 95 -6.47 -4.28 10.86
C VAL A 95 -7.75 -5.10 10.92
N PHE A 96 -8.50 -5.20 9.81
CA PHE A 96 -9.66 -6.09 9.68
C PHE A 96 -9.31 -7.59 9.89
N SER A 97 -8.10 -8.02 9.55
CA SER A 97 -7.68 -9.41 9.74
C SER A 97 -7.29 -9.77 11.19
N LEU A 98 -7.08 -8.79 12.07
CA LEU A 98 -6.66 -9.01 13.47
C LEU A 98 -7.75 -9.52 14.42
N GLY A 99 -9.00 -9.69 13.95
CA GLY A 99 -10.09 -10.25 14.74
C GLY A 99 -10.39 -9.49 16.04
N GLU A 100 -10.40 -10.19 17.18
CA GLU A 100 -10.74 -9.64 18.51
C GLU A 100 -9.71 -8.64 19.06
N LEU A 101 -8.52 -8.51 18.43
CA LEU A 101 -7.44 -7.63 18.90
C LEU A 101 -7.63 -6.16 18.52
N ARG A 102 -8.82 -5.78 18.02
CA ARG A 102 -9.15 -4.42 17.61
C ARG A 102 -10.45 -3.90 18.21
N GLN A 103 -10.54 -2.59 18.32
CA GLN A 103 -11.74 -1.83 18.62
C GLN A 103 -11.99 -0.83 17.49
N ILE A 104 -13.09 -1.01 16.76
CA ILE A 104 -13.51 -0.10 15.68
C ILE A 104 -14.46 0.96 16.26
N THR A 105 -14.24 2.22 15.89
CA THR A 105 -15.15 3.35 16.11
C THR A 105 -15.28 4.14 14.80
N GLU A 106 -16.19 5.11 14.76
CA GLU A 106 -16.31 6.02 13.61
C GLU A 106 -15.01 6.78 13.31
N GLN A 107 -14.19 7.04 14.34
CA GLN A 107 -12.93 7.75 14.19
C GLN A 107 -11.83 6.89 13.55
N GLY A 108 -11.96 5.57 13.58
CA GLY A 108 -10.94 4.65 13.10
C GLY A 108 -10.82 3.41 13.97
N VAL A 109 -9.63 2.83 14.00
CA VAL A 109 -9.41 1.55 14.68
C VAL A 109 -8.25 1.63 15.67
N THR A 110 -8.50 1.18 16.90
CA THR A 110 -7.46 0.94 17.90
C THR A 110 -7.14 -0.54 17.97
N PHE A 111 -5.87 -0.92 17.93
CA PHE A 111 -5.45 -2.32 18.02
C PHE A 111 -4.13 -2.47 18.78
N LYS A 112 -3.80 -3.72 19.13
CA LYS A 112 -2.49 -4.07 19.71
C LYS A 112 -1.53 -4.47 18.60
N SER A 113 -0.39 -3.80 18.54
CA SER A 113 0.68 -4.10 17.59
C SER A 113 1.13 -5.56 17.75
N PRO A 114 1.12 -6.38 16.68
CA PRO A 114 1.62 -7.76 16.72
C PRO A 114 3.15 -7.84 16.87
N VAL A 115 3.86 -6.71 16.75
CA VAL A 115 5.33 -6.66 16.84
C VAL A 115 5.80 -6.53 18.29
N ASP A 116 5.14 -5.69 19.09
CA ASP A 116 5.60 -5.27 20.42
C ASP A 116 4.47 -5.10 21.45
N GLY A 117 3.21 -5.33 21.07
CA GLY A 117 2.06 -5.27 21.98
C GLY A 117 1.60 -3.87 22.36
N ARG A 118 2.21 -2.79 21.83
CA ARG A 118 1.75 -1.43 22.12
C ARG A 118 0.37 -1.17 21.50
N THR A 119 -0.40 -0.29 22.12
CA THR A 119 -1.66 0.18 21.52
C THR A 119 -1.36 1.15 20.38
N VAL A 120 -1.98 0.94 19.23
CA VAL A 120 -1.86 1.78 18.03
C VAL A 120 -3.25 2.20 17.59
N PHE A 121 -3.39 3.46 17.21
CA PHE A 121 -4.59 4.01 16.56
C PHE A 121 -4.31 4.23 15.07
N LEU A 122 -5.26 3.85 14.22
CA LEU A 122 -5.22 4.09 12.79
C LEU A 122 -6.61 4.56 12.32
N GLY A 123 -6.72 5.82 11.96
CA GLY A 123 -7.86 6.40 11.27
C GLY A 123 -7.50 6.88 9.86
N PRO A 124 -8.44 7.57 9.18
CA PRO A 124 -8.21 8.14 7.85
C PRO A 124 -7.00 9.08 7.81
N GLU A 125 -6.89 9.98 8.78
CA GLU A 125 -5.83 10.98 8.85
C GLU A 125 -4.46 10.33 9.07
N GLU A 126 -4.36 9.38 10.01
CA GLU A 126 -3.12 8.67 10.29
C GLU A 126 -2.68 7.83 9.08
N SER A 127 -3.62 7.14 8.42
CA SER A 127 -3.32 6.37 7.21
C SER A 127 -2.76 7.26 6.09
N MET A 128 -3.35 8.45 5.88
CA MET A 128 -2.85 9.41 4.89
C MET A 128 -1.47 9.96 5.27
N GLN A 129 -1.23 10.26 6.55
CA GLN A 129 0.07 10.74 7.04
C GLN A 129 1.16 9.69 6.84
N VAL A 130 0.86 8.43 7.18
CA VAL A 130 1.77 7.30 7.00
C VAL A 130 2.11 7.11 5.53
N GLN A 131 1.11 6.99 4.65
CA GLN A 131 1.35 6.78 3.21
C GLN A 131 2.11 7.95 2.57
N ARG A 132 1.86 9.18 3.03
CA ARG A 132 2.64 10.35 2.60
C ARG A 132 4.10 10.25 3.04
N ALA A 133 4.37 9.80 4.26
CA ALA A 133 5.73 9.61 4.76
C ALA A 133 6.45 8.43 4.09
N LEU A 134 5.72 7.42 3.62
CA LEU A 134 6.24 6.35 2.78
C LEU A 134 6.56 6.83 1.34
N GLY A 135 6.05 7.99 0.92
CA GLY A 135 6.35 8.58 -0.39
C GLY A 135 5.58 7.93 -1.55
N SER A 136 4.44 7.28 -1.29
CA SER A 136 3.66 6.54 -2.29
C SER A 136 3.15 7.41 -3.45
N ASP A 137 3.14 6.85 -4.66
CA ASP A 137 2.58 7.51 -5.86
C ASP A 137 1.07 7.29 -5.98
N ILE A 138 0.59 6.13 -5.54
CA ILE A 138 -0.84 5.83 -5.41
C ILE A 138 -1.14 5.54 -3.94
N VAL A 139 -2.00 6.36 -3.37
CA VAL A 139 -2.41 6.31 -1.96
C VAL A 139 -3.84 5.76 -1.90
N MET A 140 -4.04 4.71 -1.14
CA MET A 140 -5.36 4.12 -0.92
C MET A 140 -6.03 4.76 0.28
N ILE A 141 -7.28 5.21 0.12
CA ILE A 141 -8.07 5.75 1.23
C ILE A 141 -8.25 4.70 2.33
N PHE A 142 -8.35 5.15 3.58
CA PHE A 142 -8.68 4.26 4.69
C PHE A 142 -10.13 3.80 4.60
N ASP A 143 -10.33 2.50 4.75
CA ASP A 143 -11.60 1.82 4.57
C ASP A 143 -11.81 0.71 5.60
N GLU A 144 -13.07 0.42 5.88
CA GLU A 144 -13.47 -0.74 6.68
C GLU A 144 -13.97 -1.85 5.74
N CYS A 145 -13.30 -2.99 5.76
CA CYS A 145 -13.70 -4.13 4.94
C CYS A 145 -15.00 -4.75 5.50
N THR A 146 -16.06 -4.71 4.71
CA THR A 146 -17.34 -5.35 5.07
C THR A 146 -17.16 -6.87 5.19
N PRO A 147 -17.60 -7.51 6.28
CA PRO A 147 -17.50 -8.96 6.43
C PRO A 147 -18.33 -9.70 5.38
N TYR A 148 -17.86 -10.87 4.95
CA TYR A 148 -18.61 -11.77 4.07
C TYR A 148 -18.92 -13.10 4.79
N PRO A 149 -20.19 -13.56 4.83
CA PRO A 149 -21.37 -12.96 4.20
C PRO A 149 -21.91 -11.74 4.97
N ALA A 150 -22.30 -10.69 4.24
CA ALA A 150 -23.05 -9.55 4.77
C ALA A 150 -24.55 -9.75 4.48
N SER A 151 -25.33 -10.07 5.51
CA SER A 151 -26.76 -10.38 5.36
C SER A 151 -27.69 -9.18 5.55
N LYS A 152 -27.13 -8.00 5.89
CA LYS A 152 -27.87 -6.75 6.04
C LYS A 152 -27.14 -5.65 5.27
N ALA A 153 -27.91 -4.88 4.51
CA ALA A 153 -27.47 -3.69 3.81
C ALA A 153 -27.43 -2.48 4.75
#